data_AF-A0AAU9XVH4-F1
#
_entry.id   AF-A0AAU9XVH4-F1
#
_cell.length_a   1.000
_cell.length_b   1.000
_cell.length_c   1.000
_cell.angle_alpha   90.00
_cell.angle_beta   90.00
_cell.angle_gamma   90.00
#
_symmetry.space_group_name_H-M   'P 1'
#
loop_
_entity.id
_entity.type
_entity.pdbx_description
1 polymer ?
#
loop_
_entity_poly.entity_id
_entity_poly.type
_entity_poly.pdbx_seq_one_letter_code
_entity_poly.pdbx_strand_id
1 'polypeptide(L)'
;MSWSAIKRKIVCLPQKFYASEILLLVISIILEITSSSFLYTTKKNCGGQCVLFAKLFERARILQGSSPSWCYLPMVFNLAATTTSVFVLKLIIKGRRSRSSNLRVLGLGSLSAFLVLLSSWIISSGFREFCKSFVINKCIHAHIKAMDWKNFTPKYTDGGDLYFILQLAEASGWSACLLLCVFCVTHARKLFAGLHTTKNLNFYDE
;
A
#
# COMPACT_ATOMS: atom_id res chain seq x y z
N MET A 1 44.94 32.24 -0.33
CA MET A 1 44.24 31.81 -1.56
C MET A 1 43.81 30.35 -1.42
N SER A 2 42.57 30.08 -1.78
CA SER A 2 41.72 28.94 -1.38
C SER A 2 42.12 27.58 -1.99
N TRP A 3 42.35 26.57 -1.15
CA TRP A 3 42.39 25.15 -1.52
C TRP A 3 40.97 24.60 -1.64
N SER A 4 40.27 24.97 -2.70
CA SER A 4 38.92 24.48 -3.01
C SER A 4 38.92 23.79 -4.37
N ALA A 5 39.52 22.60 -4.44
CA ALA A 5 39.44 21.77 -5.64
C ALA A 5 39.48 20.26 -5.34
N ILE A 6 38.87 19.81 -4.23
CA ILE A 6 38.51 18.39 -4.09
C ILE A 6 37.22 18.17 -4.90
N LYS A 7 37.39 18.02 -6.22
CA LYS A 7 36.34 17.51 -7.11
C LYS A 7 36.00 16.09 -6.66
N ARG A 8 34.96 15.96 -5.82
CA ARG A 8 34.29 14.68 -5.59
C ARG A 8 33.91 14.12 -6.97
N LYS A 9 34.53 13.03 -7.39
CA LYS A 9 34.08 12.20 -8.51
C LYS A 9 32.62 11.81 -8.21
N ILE A 10 31.68 12.51 -8.82
CA ILE A 10 30.28 12.10 -8.85
C ILE A 10 30.28 10.87 -9.76
N VAL A 11 30.35 9.68 -9.14
CA VAL A 11 30.13 8.42 -9.84
C VAL A 11 28.67 8.45 -10.33
N CYS A 12 28.48 8.81 -11.59
CA CYS A 12 27.20 8.71 -12.28
C CYS A 12 26.84 7.22 -12.37
N LEU A 13 26.09 6.72 -11.39
CA LEU A 13 25.48 5.39 -11.45
C LEU A 13 24.61 5.28 -12.73
N PRO A 14 24.70 4.18 -13.50
CA PRO A 14 24.11 4.14 -14.83
C PRO A 14 22.58 4.26 -14.81
N GLN A 15 22.04 5.00 -15.77
CA GLN A 15 20.62 5.36 -15.91
C GLN A 15 19.67 4.15 -16.00
N LYS A 16 20.14 2.99 -16.46
CA LYS A 16 19.38 1.71 -16.50
C LYS A 16 19.00 1.18 -15.11
N PHE A 17 19.75 1.51 -14.06
CA PHE A 17 19.52 0.97 -12.70
C PHE A 17 18.32 1.57 -11.97
N TYR A 18 17.74 2.66 -12.49
CA TYR A 18 16.64 3.39 -11.85
C TYR A 18 15.28 3.16 -12.52
N ALA A 19 15.27 2.63 -13.74
CA ALA A 19 14.03 2.32 -14.45
C ALA A 19 13.17 1.28 -13.70
N SER A 20 13.81 0.26 -13.11
CA SER A 20 13.10 -0.75 -12.31
C SER A 20 12.54 -0.18 -11.00
N GLU A 21 13.29 0.69 -10.31
CA GLU A 21 12.81 1.36 -9.09
C GLU A 21 11.62 2.29 -9.37
N ILE A 22 11.71 3.05 -10.47
CA ILE A 22 10.62 3.92 -10.92
C ILE A 22 9.39 3.08 -11.28
N LEU A 23 9.57 1.99 -12.05
CA LEU A 23 8.48 1.10 -12.44
C LEU A 23 7.79 0.47 -11.21
N LEU A 24 8.57 -0.04 -10.24
CA LEU A 24 8.05 -0.58 -8.99
C LEU A 24 7.20 0.45 -8.23
N LEU A 25 7.70 1.68 -8.11
CA LEU A 25 6.97 2.77 -7.44
C LEU A 25 5.69 3.16 -8.18
N VAL A 26 5.73 3.28 -9.51
CA VAL A 26 4.56 3.64 -10.32
C VAL A 26 3.48 2.57 -10.21
N ILE A 27 3.84 1.28 -10.32
CA ILE A 27 2.88 0.18 -10.16
C ILE A 27 2.32 0.17 -8.73
N SER A 28 3.16 0.38 -7.71
CA SER A 28 2.70 0.44 -6.31
C SER A 28 1.68 1.57 -6.11
N ILE A 29 1.94 2.76 -6.63
CA ILE A 29 1.01 3.91 -6.58
C ILE A 29 -0.33 3.55 -7.23
N ILE A 30 -0.30 2.94 -8.42
CA ILE A 30 -1.53 2.54 -9.12
C ILE A 30 -2.33 1.54 -8.27
N LEU A 31 -1.66 0.56 -7.67
CA LEU A 31 -2.30 -0.45 -6.82
C LEU A 31 -2.86 0.15 -5.52
N GLU A 32 -2.18 1.10 -4.88
CA GLU A 32 -2.67 1.80 -3.69
C GLU A 32 -3.94 2.63 -3.98
N ILE A 33 -3.96 3.35 -5.10
CA ILE A 33 -5.12 4.10 -5.57
C ILE A 33 -6.27 3.14 -5.89
N THR A 34 -5.97 2.01 -6.53
CA THR A 34 -6.94 0.98 -6.89
C THR A 34 -7.57 0.36 -5.64
N SER A 35 -6.75 -0.01 -4.65
CA SER A 35 -7.21 -0.53 -3.35
C SER A 35 -8.17 0.46 -2.67
N SER A 36 -7.78 1.73 -2.61
CA SER A 36 -8.60 2.79 -2.01
C SER A 36 -9.92 3.03 -2.76
N SER A 37 -9.88 2.98 -4.10
CA SER A 37 -11.06 3.13 -4.95
C SER A 37 -12.03 1.96 -4.76
N PHE A 38 -11.53 0.72 -4.63
CA PHE A 38 -12.38 -0.43 -4.35
C PHE A 38 -13.02 -0.38 -2.97
N LEU A 39 -12.29 0.06 -1.94
CA LEU A 39 -12.88 0.30 -0.62
C LEU A 39 -13.96 1.38 -0.69
N TYR A 40 -13.77 2.42 -1.50
CA TYR A 40 -14.74 3.50 -1.66
C TYR A 40 -16.01 3.01 -2.36
N THR A 41 -15.85 2.24 -3.44
CA THR A 41 -16.96 1.59 -4.14
C THR A 41 -17.71 0.62 -3.23
N THR A 42 -17.00 -0.18 -2.45
CA THR A 42 -17.57 -1.08 -1.44
C THR A 42 -18.45 -0.30 -0.46
N LYS A 43 -17.92 0.79 0.10
CA LYS A 43 -18.66 1.65 1.01
C LYS A 43 -19.90 2.26 0.34
N LYS A 44 -19.76 2.78 -0.88
CA LYS A 44 -20.86 3.41 -1.64
C LYS A 44 -21.98 2.41 -1.91
N ASN A 45 -21.64 1.19 -2.32
CA ASN A 45 -22.61 0.14 -2.63
C ASN A 45 -23.27 -0.44 -1.37
N CYS A 46 -22.64 -0.30 -0.20
CA CYS A 46 -23.19 -0.64 1.11
C CYS A 46 -23.92 0.51 1.81
N GLY A 47 -24.60 1.39 1.06
CA GLY A 47 -25.38 2.49 1.66
C GLY A 47 -24.55 3.44 2.52
N GLY A 48 -23.25 3.58 2.23
CA GLY A 48 -22.33 4.40 3.01
C GLY A 48 -21.69 3.70 4.20
N GLN A 49 -22.01 2.43 4.47
CA GLN A 49 -21.42 1.64 5.54
C GLN A 49 -20.18 0.86 5.10
N CYS A 50 -19.33 0.51 6.07
CA CYS A 50 -18.20 -0.38 5.83
C CYS A 50 -18.51 -1.79 6.33
N VAL A 51 -18.22 -2.81 5.53
CA VAL A 51 -18.43 -4.21 5.93
C VAL A 51 -17.24 -4.81 6.66
N LEU A 52 -16.07 -4.14 6.63
CA LEU A 52 -14.92 -4.55 7.44
C LEU A 52 -15.30 -4.52 8.93
N PHE A 53 -15.00 -5.63 9.63
CA PHE A 53 -15.35 -5.86 11.03
C PHE A 53 -16.86 -5.88 11.33
N ALA A 54 -17.71 -5.90 10.31
CA ALA A 54 -19.13 -6.08 10.52
C ALA A 54 -19.44 -7.52 10.96
N LYS A 55 -20.39 -7.69 11.86
CA LYS A 55 -20.94 -8.98 12.27
C LYS A 55 -22.33 -9.15 11.70
N LEU A 56 -22.50 -10.20 10.92
CA LEU A 56 -23.76 -10.58 10.30
C LEU A 56 -24.48 -11.61 11.16
N PHE A 57 -25.63 -11.24 11.72
CA PHE A 57 -26.50 -12.19 12.44
C PHE A 57 -27.57 -12.69 11.48
N GLU A 58 -27.28 -13.77 10.74
CA GLU A 58 -28.15 -14.30 9.67
C GLU A 58 -29.59 -14.57 10.13
N ARG A 59 -29.78 -15.13 11.34
CA ARG A 59 -31.12 -15.41 11.90
C ARG A 59 -31.92 -14.14 12.22
N ALA A 60 -31.25 -13.13 12.77
CA ALA A 60 -31.89 -11.88 13.17
C ALA A 60 -31.98 -10.87 12.01
N ARG A 61 -31.27 -11.13 10.90
CA ARG A 61 -31.07 -10.21 9.77
C ARG A 61 -30.48 -8.85 10.18
N ILE A 62 -29.55 -8.87 11.13
CA ILE A 62 -28.92 -7.65 11.66
C ILE A 62 -27.44 -7.63 11.25
N LEU A 63 -26.99 -6.46 10.77
CA LEU A 63 -25.57 -6.15 10.58
C LEU A 63 -25.13 -5.21 11.72
N GLN A 64 -24.18 -5.64 12.55
CA GLN A 64 -23.60 -4.81 13.62
C GLN A 64 -22.14 -4.48 13.33
N GLY A 65 -21.63 -3.35 13.85
CA GLY A 65 -20.21 -3.01 13.76
C GLY A 65 -19.76 -2.42 12.41
N SER A 66 -20.68 -2.19 11.47
CA SER A 66 -20.43 -1.66 10.13
C SER A 66 -20.12 -0.15 10.08
N SER A 67 -19.20 0.30 10.95
CA SER A 67 -18.82 1.71 11.06
C SER A 67 -18.06 2.18 9.81
N PRO A 68 -18.42 3.35 9.23
CA PRO A 68 -17.71 3.88 8.07
C PRO A 68 -16.22 4.13 8.34
N SER A 69 -15.84 4.37 9.60
CA SER A 69 -14.45 4.60 10.02
C SER A 69 -13.52 3.44 9.66
N TRP A 70 -14.01 2.20 9.68
CA TRP A 70 -13.20 1.02 9.34
C TRP A 70 -12.76 0.96 7.89
N CYS A 71 -13.49 1.59 6.97
CA CYS A 71 -13.10 1.72 5.57
C CYS A 71 -12.26 2.99 5.34
N TYR A 72 -12.54 4.07 6.08
CA TYR A 72 -11.78 5.32 5.97
C TYR A 72 -10.34 5.17 6.43
N LEU A 73 -10.10 4.43 7.50
CA LEU A 73 -8.77 4.29 8.10
C LEU A 73 -7.74 3.67 7.11
N PRO A 74 -7.99 2.53 6.45
CA PRO A 74 -7.10 2.02 5.41
C PRO A 74 -7.02 2.94 4.18
N MET A 75 -8.10 3.65 3.79
CA MET A 75 -8.01 4.64 2.72
C MET A 75 -7.04 5.77 3.06
N VAL A 76 -7.08 6.29 4.29
CA VAL A 76 -6.18 7.37 4.74
C VAL A 76 -4.74 6.88 4.75
N PHE A 77 -4.48 5.65 5.21
CA PHE A 77 -3.14 5.06 5.15
C PHE A 77 -2.64 4.87 3.72
N ASN A 78 -3.48 4.38 2.80
CA ASN A 78 -3.13 4.28 1.38
C ASN A 78 -2.86 5.66 0.76
N LEU A 79 -3.65 6.69 1.08
CA LEU A 79 -3.41 8.05 0.59
C LEU A 79 -2.08 8.62 1.13
N ALA A 80 -1.79 8.42 2.41
CA ALA A 80 -0.52 8.82 3.01
C ALA A 80 0.65 8.06 2.36
N ALA A 81 0.52 6.75 2.14
CA ALA A 81 1.50 5.96 1.39
C ALA A 81 1.70 6.52 -0.03
N THR A 82 0.62 6.79 -0.77
CA THR A 82 0.69 7.28 -2.15
C THR A 82 1.39 8.62 -2.23
N THR A 83 1.09 9.55 -1.32
CA THR A 83 1.77 10.85 -1.28
C THR A 83 3.27 10.70 -0.98
N THR A 84 3.64 9.80 -0.07
CA THR A 84 5.05 9.50 0.20
C THR A 84 5.75 8.83 -0.99
N SER A 85 5.11 7.86 -1.65
CA SER A 85 5.61 7.18 -2.86
C SER A 85 5.80 8.16 -4.02
N VAL A 86 4.88 9.09 -4.24
CA VAL A 86 5.00 10.15 -5.25
C VAL A 86 6.16 11.10 -4.92
N PHE A 87 6.35 11.46 -3.65
CA PHE A 87 7.47 12.30 -3.24
C PHE A 87 8.81 11.58 -3.45
N VAL A 88 8.90 10.30 -3.12
CA VAL A 88 10.07 9.45 -3.40
C VAL A 88 10.35 9.40 -4.91
N LEU A 89 9.32 9.20 -5.73
CA LEU A 89 9.44 9.19 -7.19
C LEU A 89 10.04 10.51 -7.71
N LYS A 90 9.55 11.67 -7.21
CA LYS A 90 10.11 12.99 -7.55
C LYS A 90 11.58 13.11 -7.15
N LEU A 91 11.98 12.58 -5.99
CA LEU A 91 13.38 12.59 -5.55
C LEU A 91 14.27 11.74 -6.47
N ILE A 92 13.80 10.57 -6.90
CA ILE A 92 14.53 9.68 -7.80
C ILE A 92 14.72 10.34 -9.17
N ILE A 93 13.67 10.94 -9.75
CA ILE A 93 13.71 11.60 -11.06
C ILE A 93 14.63 12.83 -11.06
N LYS A 94 14.63 13.63 -9.98
CA LYS A 94 15.45 14.86 -9.89
C LYS A 94 16.96 14.63 -9.88
N GLY A 95 17.46 13.41 -9.70
CA GLY A 95 18.86 13.04 -9.92
C GLY A 95 19.92 13.64 -8.97
N ARG A 96 19.57 14.58 -8.07
CA ARG A 96 20.50 15.11 -7.04
C ARG A 96 20.71 14.07 -5.93
N ARG A 97 21.74 13.23 -6.09
CA ARG A 97 22.06 12.16 -5.12
C ARG A 97 23.23 12.54 -4.23
N SER A 98 22.91 13.10 -3.07
CA SER A 98 23.78 13.02 -1.89
C SER A 98 23.43 11.76 -1.09
N ARG A 99 24.36 11.29 -0.24
CA ARG A 99 24.09 10.18 0.69
C ARG A 99 22.86 10.43 1.56
N SER A 100 22.67 11.67 2.00
CA SER A 100 21.49 12.11 2.75
C SER A 100 20.20 11.97 1.93
N SER A 101 20.24 12.28 0.62
CA SER A 101 19.10 12.11 -0.29
C SER A 101 18.69 10.63 -0.43
N ASN A 102 19.66 9.70 -0.58
CA ASN A 102 19.35 8.27 -0.69
C ASN A 102 18.82 7.68 0.63
N LEU A 103 19.33 8.11 1.78
CA LEU A 103 18.77 7.70 3.07
C LEU A 103 17.33 8.21 3.26
N ARG A 104 17.03 9.43 2.79
CA ARG A 104 15.64 9.96 2.77
C ARG A 104 14.73 9.13 1.87
N VAL A 105 15.20 8.73 0.69
CA VAL A 105 14.45 7.84 -0.22
C VAL A 105 14.13 6.52 0.44
N LEU A 106 15.12 5.88 1.10
CA LEU A 106 14.92 4.63 1.82
C LEU A 106 13.95 4.79 2.99
N GLY A 107 14.08 5.85 3.79
CA GLY A 107 13.22 6.12 4.93
C GLY A 107 11.76 6.35 4.52
N LEU A 108 11.54 7.19 3.50
CA LEU A 108 10.20 7.47 2.98
C LEU A 108 9.58 6.26 2.26
N GLY A 109 10.39 5.50 1.51
CA GLY A 109 9.94 4.24 0.92
C GLY A 109 9.52 3.22 1.98
N SER A 110 10.28 3.11 3.07
CA SER A 110 9.97 2.21 4.18
C SER A 110 8.71 2.65 4.94
N LEU A 111 8.54 3.96 5.14
CA LEU A 111 7.32 4.52 5.72
C LEU A 111 6.10 4.21 4.85
N SER A 112 6.21 4.39 3.53
CA SER A 112 5.14 4.02 2.59
C SER A 112 4.80 2.53 2.70
N ALA A 113 5.81 1.65 2.65
CA ALA A 113 5.61 0.21 2.79
C ALA A 113 4.90 -0.17 4.11
N PHE A 114 5.28 0.47 5.21
CA PHE A 114 4.65 0.25 6.51
C PHE A 114 3.17 0.68 6.54
N LEU A 115 2.85 1.84 5.95
CA LEU A 115 1.47 2.33 5.86
C LEU A 115 0.59 1.41 5.00
N VAL A 116 1.11 0.95 3.85
CA VAL A 116 0.39 -0.02 2.99
C VAL A 116 0.23 -1.36 3.69
N LEU A 117 1.23 -1.81 4.47
CA LEU A 117 1.13 -3.01 5.28
C LEU A 117 0.02 -2.90 6.32
N LEU A 118 -0.02 -1.79 7.08
CA LEU A 118 -1.08 -1.55 8.06
C LEU A 118 -2.46 -1.53 7.40
N SER A 119 -2.60 -0.80 6.30
CA SER A 119 -3.84 -0.73 5.51
C SER A 119 -4.30 -2.13 5.07
N SER A 120 -3.41 -2.89 4.42
CA SER A 120 -3.71 -4.24 3.92
C SER A 120 -4.06 -5.19 5.05
N TRP A 121 -3.36 -5.10 6.18
CA TRP A 121 -3.64 -5.90 7.37
C TRP A 121 -5.02 -5.59 7.96
N ILE A 122 -5.42 -4.32 8.02
CA ILE A 122 -6.76 -3.91 8.48
C ILE A 122 -7.84 -4.44 7.54
N ILE A 123 -7.64 -4.35 6.23
CA ILE A 123 -8.58 -4.88 5.23
C ILE A 123 -8.72 -6.40 5.41
N SER A 124 -7.62 -7.14 5.45
CA SER A 124 -7.62 -8.60 5.61
C SER A 124 -8.25 -9.05 6.93
N SER A 125 -7.89 -8.42 8.04
CA SER A 125 -8.44 -8.75 9.36
C SER A 125 -9.93 -8.42 9.44
N GLY A 126 -10.33 -7.24 8.96
CA GLY A 126 -11.72 -6.81 8.93
C GLY A 126 -12.59 -7.71 8.04
N PHE A 127 -12.08 -8.09 6.88
CA PHE A 127 -12.77 -9.00 5.96
C PHE A 127 -12.88 -10.42 6.53
N ARG A 128 -11.82 -10.91 7.19
CA ARG A 128 -11.83 -12.20 7.88
C ARG A 128 -12.83 -12.23 9.03
N GLU A 129 -12.89 -11.19 9.85
CA GLU A 129 -13.89 -11.10 10.93
C GLU A 129 -15.32 -11.04 10.39
N PHE A 130 -15.53 -10.32 9.29
CA PHE A 130 -16.82 -10.36 8.59
C PHE A 130 -17.17 -11.77 8.11
N CYS A 131 -16.25 -12.46 7.44
CA CYS A 131 -16.48 -13.83 6.97
C CYS A 131 -16.70 -14.84 8.11
N LYS A 132 -16.07 -14.66 9.27
CA LYS A 132 -16.32 -15.50 10.46
C LYS A 132 -17.71 -15.33 11.04
N SER A 133 -18.39 -14.22 10.76
CA SER A 133 -19.72 -13.96 11.31
C SER A 133 -20.83 -14.79 10.64
N PHE A 134 -20.57 -15.40 9.48
CA PHE A 134 -21.51 -16.32 8.85
C PHE A 134 -21.56 -17.65 9.61
N VAL A 135 -22.75 -18.01 10.11
CA VAL A 135 -22.97 -19.20 10.95
C VAL A 135 -23.63 -20.33 10.15
N ILE A 136 -24.53 -19.97 9.24
CA ILE A 136 -25.36 -20.88 8.43
C ILE A 136 -24.71 -21.09 7.07
N ASN A 137 -24.30 -20.03 6.40
CA ASN A 137 -23.68 -20.10 5.06
C ASN A 137 -22.17 -19.93 5.12
N LYS A 138 -21.48 -20.31 4.04
CA LYS A 138 -20.06 -19.97 3.87
C LYS A 138 -19.93 -18.54 3.34
N CYS A 139 -18.89 -17.83 3.78
CA CYS A 139 -18.50 -16.56 3.18
C CYS A 139 -17.91 -16.79 1.78
N ILE A 140 -18.77 -16.81 0.76
CA ILE A 140 -18.39 -16.93 -0.65
C ILE A 140 -19.17 -15.95 -1.51
N HIS A 141 -18.61 -15.61 -2.68
CA HIS A 141 -19.20 -14.66 -3.61
C HIS A 141 -20.66 -14.98 -3.96
N ALA A 142 -20.98 -16.24 -4.30
CA ALA A 142 -22.34 -16.63 -4.69
C ALA A 142 -23.39 -16.38 -3.59
N HIS A 143 -23.05 -16.68 -2.33
CA HIS A 143 -23.95 -16.46 -1.20
C HIS A 143 -24.13 -14.98 -0.89
N ILE A 144 -23.03 -14.21 -0.91
CA ILE A 144 -23.09 -12.76 -0.70
C ILE A 144 -23.88 -12.08 -1.81
N LYS A 145 -23.71 -12.51 -3.06
CA LYS A 145 -24.46 -11.98 -4.20
C LYS A 145 -25.95 -12.26 -4.14
N ALA A 146 -26.31 -13.45 -3.67
CA ALA A 146 -27.70 -13.87 -3.50
C ALA A 146 -28.35 -13.33 -2.21
N MET A 147 -27.58 -12.67 -1.34
CA MET A 147 -28.08 -12.18 -0.06
C MET A 147 -29.01 -10.98 -0.28
N ASP A 148 -30.15 -10.99 0.41
CA ASP A 148 -31.08 -9.86 0.40
C ASP A 148 -30.60 -8.75 1.33
N TRP A 149 -29.59 -8.03 0.83
CA TRP A 149 -28.94 -6.91 1.47
C TRP A 149 -29.89 -5.74 1.80
N LYS A 150 -31.08 -5.66 1.19
CA LYS A 150 -32.09 -4.63 1.51
C LYS A 150 -32.73 -4.86 2.89
N ASN A 151 -32.76 -6.11 3.36
CA ASN A 151 -33.33 -6.48 4.65
C ASN A 151 -32.32 -6.48 5.80
N PHE A 152 -31.02 -6.40 5.52
CA PHE A 152 -29.98 -6.17 6.54
C PHE A 152 -29.88 -4.67 6.78
N THR A 153 -30.33 -4.21 7.94
CA THR A 153 -30.33 -2.78 8.27
C THR A 153 -28.89 -2.26 8.27
N PRO A 154 -28.62 -1.12 7.60
CA PRO A 154 -29.58 -0.18 7.04
C PRO A 154 -29.82 -0.43 5.54
N LYS A 155 -31.01 -0.97 5.24
CA LYS A 155 -31.96 -0.69 4.13
C LYS A 155 -31.50 -0.34 2.69
N TYR A 156 -30.20 -0.24 2.39
CA TYR A 156 -29.68 0.42 1.19
C TYR A 156 -28.40 -0.22 0.66
N THR A 157 -28.29 -1.54 0.72
CA THR A 157 -27.11 -2.22 0.18
C THR A 157 -27.48 -2.92 -1.14
N ASP A 158 -27.00 -2.38 -2.26
CA ASP A 158 -26.91 -3.10 -3.53
C ASP A 158 -25.61 -3.91 -3.51
N GLY A 159 -25.58 -4.96 -2.68
CA GLY A 159 -24.36 -5.66 -2.24
C GLY A 159 -23.84 -6.76 -3.17
N GLY A 160 -24.38 -6.88 -4.39
CA GLY A 160 -24.22 -8.05 -5.26
C GLY A 160 -22.76 -8.50 -5.48
N ASP A 161 -21.83 -7.57 -5.67
CA ASP A 161 -20.42 -7.89 -5.96
C ASP A 161 -19.44 -7.43 -4.85
N LEU A 162 -19.95 -7.11 -3.67
CA LEU A 162 -19.16 -6.56 -2.57
C LEU A 162 -17.95 -7.44 -2.19
N TYR A 163 -18.18 -8.75 -2.10
CA TYR A 163 -17.15 -9.73 -1.77
C TYR A 163 -15.97 -9.67 -2.73
N PHE A 164 -16.26 -9.59 -4.04
CA PHE A 164 -15.23 -9.57 -5.07
C PHE A 164 -14.44 -8.26 -5.03
N ILE A 165 -15.13 -7.13 -4.86
CA ILE A 165 -14.49 -5.81 -4.76
C ILE A 165 -13.57 -5.74 -3.53
N LEU A 166 -14.00 -6.28 -2.38
CA LEU A 166 -13.17 -6.34 -1.17
C LEU A 166 -11.94 -7.23 -1.36
N GLN A 167 -12.07 -8.39 -2.01
CA GLN A 167 -10.93 -9.23 -2.34
C GLN A 167 -9.94 -8.53 -3.28
N LEU A 168 -10.43 -7.78 -4.27
CA LEU A 168 -9.57 -6.98 -5.15
C LEU A 168 -8.87 -5.86 -4.39
N ALA A 169 -9.55 -5.21 -3.44
CA ALA A 169 -8.96 -4.19 -2.56
C ALA A 169 -7.82 -4.77 -1.70
N GLU A 170 -8.03 -5.96 -1.15
CA GLU A 170 -7.04 -6.71 -0.38
C GLU A 170 -5.85 -7.13 -1.26
N ALA A 171 -6.12 -7.77 -2.40
CA ALA A 171 -5.08 -8.25 -3.31
C ALA A 171 -4.20 -7.12 -3.85
N SER A 172 -4.81 -5.99 -4.22
CA SER A 172 -4.06 -4.80 -4.66
C SER A 172 -3.22 -4.19 -3.53
N GLY A 173 -3.74 -4.12 -2.30
CA GLY A 173 -3.00 -3.65 -1.13
C GLY A 173 -1.76 -4.50 -0.83
N TRP A 174 -1.93 -5.83 -0.74
CA TRP A 174 -0.81 -6.75 -0.51
C TRP A 174 0.21 -6.75 -1.65
N SER A 175 -0.24 -6.64 -2.90
CA SER A 175 0.65 -6.54 -4.05
C SER A 175 1.47 -5.24 -4.01
N ALA A 176 0.86 -4.10 -3.68
CA ALA A 176 1.56 -2.84 -3.48
C ALA A 176 2.59 -2.94 -2.34
N CYS A 177 2.20 -3.54 -1.21
CA CYS A 177 3.11 -3.77 -0.09
C CYS A 177 4.35 -4.57 -0.51
N LEU A 178 4.16 -5.68 -1.24
CA LEU A 178 5.25 -6.52 -1.71
C LEU A 178 6.18 -5.76 -2.65
N LEU A 179 5.64 -4.99 -3.60
CA LEU A 179 6.45 -4.19 -4.52
C LEU A 179 7.25 -3.10 -3.80
N LEU A 180 6.66 -2.43 -2.80
CA LEU A 180 7.36 -1.45 -1.97
C LEU A 180 8.45 -2.09 -1.12
N CYS A 181 8.22 -3.29 -0.57
CA CYS A 181 9.26 -4.05 0.12
C CYS A 181 10.43 -4.40 -0.81
N VAL A 182 10.14 -4.88 -2.02
CA VAL A 182 11.17 -5.17 -3.04
C VAL A 182 11.93 -3.90 -3.41
N PHE A 183 11.23 -2.78 -3.60
CA PHE A 183 11.85 -1.47 -3.81
C PHE A 183 12.80 -1.10 -2.66
N CYS A 184 12.36 -1.19 -1.40
CA CYS A 184 13.17 -0.83 -0.24
C CYS A 184 14.41 -1.72 -0.12
N VAL A 185 14.27 -3.03 -0.30
CA VAL A 185 15.39 -3.98 -0.23
C VAL A 185 16.39 -3.75 -1.36
N THR A 186 15.91 -3.55 -2.59
CA THR A 186 16.79 -3.28 -3.74
C THR A 186 17.52 -1.95 -3.59
N HIS A 187 16.83 -0.91 -3.11
CA HIS A 187 17.44 0.40 -2.87
C HIS A 187 18.45 0.36 -1.72
N ALA A 188 18.14 -0.32 -0.62
CA ALA A 188 19.06 -0.51 0.50
C ALA A 188 20.33 -1.25 0.07
N ARG A 189 20.18 -2.37 -0.66
CA ARG A 189 21.33 -3.13 -1.20
C ARG A 189 22.22 -2.25 -2.07
N LYS A 190 21.66 -1.41 -2.94
CA LYS A 190 22.45 -0.48 -3.78
C LYS A 190 23.18 0.57 -2.93
N LEU A 191 22.51 1.11 -1.92
CA LEU A 191 23.10 2.11 -1.01
C LEU A 191 24.29 1.54 -0.23
N PHE A 192 24.17 0.31 0.29
CA PHE A 192 25.22 -0.33 1.10
C PHE A 192 26.31 -1.00 0.24
N ALA A 193 25.99 -1.53 -0.94
CA ALA A 193 27.00 -2.04 -1.87
C ALA A 193 27.90 -0.91 -2.40
N GLY A 194 27.33 0.27 -2.71
CA GLY A 194 28.11 1.46 -3.06
C GLY A 194 28.98 1.99 -1.90
N LEU A 195 28.65 1.63 -0.66
CA LEU A 195 29.44 1.97 0.52
C LEU A 195 30.71 1.12 0.63
N HIS A 196 30.65 -0.15 0.22
CA HIS A 196 31.81 -1.04 0.23
C HIS A 196 32.84 -0.68 -0.83
N THR A 197 32.41 -0.30 -2.04
CA THR A 197 33.33 0.11 -3.12
C THR A 197 34.04 1.44 -2.83
N THR A 198 33.38 2.38 -2.16
CA THR A 198 34.00 3.66 -1.77
C THR A 198 34.99 3.54 -0.60
N LYS A 199 34.76 2.62 0.34
CA LYS A 199 35.75 2.32 1.40
C LYS A 199 37.02 1.68 0.84
N ASN A 200 36.90 0.79 -0.14
CA ASN A 200 38.06 0.12 -0.73
C ASN A 200 38.91 1.05 -1.62
N LEU A 201 38.31 2.06 -2.25
CA LEU A 201 39.06 3.06 -3.03
C LEU A 201 39.92 3.97 -2.14
N ASN A 202 39.49 4.26 -0.91
CA ASN A 202 40.28 5.06 0.04
C ASN A 202 41.44 4.28 0.69
N PHE A 203 41.56 2.97 0.44
CA PHE A 203 42.63 2.13 0.99
C PHE A 203 43.81 1.95 0.02
N TYR A 204 43.71 2.48 -1.20
CA TYR A 204 44.76 2.42 -2.23
C TYR A 204 45.44 3.79 -2.48
N ASP A 205 45.10 4.81 -1.69
CA ASP A 205 45.67 6.16 -1.76
C ASP A 205 46.56 6.48 -0.53
N GLU A 206 47.08 5.45 0.17
CA GLU A 206 48.17 5.58 1.17
C GLU A 206 49.47 4.94 0.64
#